data_AF-A0A2K2VC89-F1
#
_entry.id   AF-A0A2K2VC89-F1
#
_cell.length_a   1.000
_cell.length_b   1.000
_cell.length_c   1.000
_cell.angle_alpha   90.00
_cell.angle_beta   90.00
_cell.angle_gamma   90.00
#
_symmetry.space_group_name_H-M   'P 1'
#
loop_
_entity.id
_entity.type
_entity.pdbx_description
1 polymer ?
#
loop_
_entity_poly.entity_id
_entity_poly.type
_entity_poly.pdbx_seq_one_letter_code
_entity_poly.pdbx_strand_id
1 'polypeptide(L)'
;MVPGLAESYYVNTTCGCYVFKLRTNATWQDGQPVTAEDVKFTFEKIVPFYTNFGTLYFPNTTVTIVNSTTVIIKPGVFLPGAQLQLFAAPDTTPILPKHILDGQDFLKSSF
;
A
#
# COMPACT_ATOMS: atom_id res chain seq x y z
N MET A 1 8.67 -8.52 -12.81
CA MET A 1 7.63 -8.38 -11.76
C MET A 1 6.36 -9.03 -12.27
N VAL A 2 5.73 -9.85 -11.43
CA VAL A 2 4.45 -10.49 -11.74
C VAL A 2 3.34 -9.71 -11.01
N PRO A 3 2.20 -9.37 -11.63
CA PRO A 3 1.17 -8.58 -10.99
C PRO A 3 0.43 -9.40 -9.92
N GLY A 4 0.61 -9.03 -8.65
CA GLY A 4 -0.14 -9.54 -7.50
C GLY A 4 -1.53 -8.89 -7.42
N LEU A 5 -1.76 -8.09 -6.37
CA LEU A 5 -3.03 -7.41 -6.12
C LEU A 5 -3.38 -6.34 -7.17
N ALA A 6 -2.38 -5.64 -7.70
CA ALA A 6 -2.58 -4.66 -8.77
C ALA A 6 -2.63 -5.37 -10.14
N GLU A 7 -3.64 -5.05 -10.94
CA GLU A 7 -3.77 -5.45 -12.34
C GLU A 7 -2.75 -4.71 -13.22
N SER A 8 -2.57 -3.42 -12.97
CA SER A 8 -1.64 -2.56 -13.70
C SER A 8 -1.19 -1.38 -12.86
N TYR A 9 -0.09 -0.75 -13.25
CA TYR A 9 0.39 0.49 -12.65
C TYR A 9 0.91 1.46 -13.70
N TYR A 10 0.93 2.75 -13.33
CA TYR A 10 1.53 3.82 -14.11
C TYR A 10 2.36 4.72 -13.20
N VAL A 11 3.56 5.08 -13.65
CA VAL A 11 4.46 5.99 -12.94
C VAL A 11 4.31 7.38 -13.54
N ASN A 12 3.84 8.33 -12.75
CA ASN A 12 3.73 9.71 -13.18
C ASN A 12 4.85 10.53 -12.54
N THR A 13 5.88 10.82 -13.35
CA THR A 13 7.07 11.56 -12.93
C THR A 13 6.80 13.03 -12.68
N THR A 14 5.74 13.61 -13.26
CA THR A 14 5.37 15.01 -13.06
C THR A 14 4.74 15.24 -11.69
N CYS A 15 3.85 14.35 -11.24
CA CYS A 15 3.27 14.42 -9.90
C CYS A 15 4.17 13.81 -8.80
N GLY A 16 5.19 13.04 -9.19
CA GLY A 16 5.99 12.22 -8.28
C GLY A 16 5.15 11.12 -7.60
N CYS A 17 4.32 10.42 -8.36
CA CYS A 17 3.32 9.51 -7.82
C CYS A 17 3.10 8.27 -8.69
N TYR A 18 2.47 7.26 -8.10
CA TYR A 18 2.15 5.98 -8.74
C TYR A 18 0.63 5.82 -8.79
N VAL A 19 0.11 5.47 -9.95
CA VAL A 19 -1.30 5.13 -10.13
C VAL A 19 -1.40 3.62 -10.22
N PHE A 20 -2.14 2.99 -9.32
CA PHE A 20 -2.38 1.56 -9.32
C PHE A 20 -3.86 1.27 -9.61
N LYS A 21 -4.08 0.29 -10.49
CA LYS A 21 -5.40 -0.31 -10.72
C LYS A 21 -5.41 -1.68 -10.03
N LEU A 22 -6.33 -1.86 -9.09
CA LEU A 22 -6.49 -3.06 -8.27
C LEU A 22 -7.39 -4.07 -8.98
N ARG A 23 -7.13 -5.36 -8.76
CA ARG A 23 -8.04 -6.44 -9.18
C ARG A 23 -9.32 -6.39 -8.34
N THR A 24 -10.46 -6.72 -8.96
CA THR A 24 -11.78 -6.72 -8.31
C THR A 24 -12.15 -8.03 -7.64
N ASN A 25 -11.40 -9.11 -7.91
CA ASN A 25 -11.70 -10.46 -7.45
C ASN A 25 -10.78 -10.93 -6.30
N ALA A 26 -10.06 -10.01 -5.66
CA ALA A 26 -9.21 -10.33 -4.52
C ALA A 26 -10.03 -10.34 -3.23
N THR A 27 -9.89 -11.41 -2.45
CA THR A 27 -10.53 -11.57 -1.15
C THR A 27 -9.48 -11.93 -0.09
N TRP A 28 -9.70 -11.42 1.12
CA TRP A 28 -9.00 -11.86 2.32
C TRP A 28 -9.40 -13.30 2.68
N GLN A 29 -8.64 -13.92 3.58
CA GLN A 29 -8.88 -15.30 4.03
C GLN A 29 -10.20 -15.44 4.83
N ASP A 30 -10.75 -14.35 5.34
CA ASP A 30 -12.05 -14.29 6.03
C ASP A 30 -13.23 -14.07 5.06
N GLY A 31 -12.96 -13.99 3.75
CA GLY A 31 -13.96 -13.81 2.70
C GLY A 31 -14.32 -12.35 2.40
N GLN A 32 -13.80 -11.38 3.15
CA GLN A 32 -14.02 -9.96 2.83
C GLN A 32 -13.24 -9.55 1.56
N PRO A 33 -13.78 -8.65 0.72
CA PRO A 33 -13.06 -8.16 -0.45
C PRO A 33 -11.85 -7.31 -0.03
N VAL A 34 -10.77 -7.39 -0.82
CA VAL A 34 -9.66 -6.45 -0.72
C VAL A 34 -10.07 -5.14 -1.38
N THR A 35 -9.87 -4.02 -0.72
CA THR A 35 -10.36 -2.70 -1.16
C THR A 35 -9.25 -1.66 -1.29
N ALA A 36 -9.56 -0.55 -1.96
CA ALA A 36 -8.69 0.62 -2.01
C ALA A 36 -8.40 1.22 -0.61
N GLU A 37 -9.31 1.01 0.36
CA GLU A 37 -9.14 1.44 1.75
C GLU A 37 -8.04 0.65 2.46
N ASP A 38 -7.89 -0.64 2.17
CA ASP A 38 -6.79 -1.47 2.70
C ASP A 38 -5.43 -0.96 2.23
N VAL A 39 -5.34 -0.55 0.96
CA VAL A 39 -4.13 0.04 0.40
C VAL A 39 -3.82 1.38 1.05
N LYS A 40 -4.83 2.26 1.21
CA LYS A 40 -4.67 3.55 1.88
C LYS A 40 -4.20 3.38 3.31
N PHE A 41 -4.88 2.54 4.09
CA PHE A 41 -4.50 2.22 5.46
C PHE A 41 -3.05 1.73 5.54
N THR A 42 -2.70 0.75 4.71
CA THR A 42 -1.35 0.18 4.66
C THR A 42 -0.27 1.24 4.42
N PHE A 43 -0.40 2.05 3.37
CA PHE A 43 0.66 3.00 2.98
C PHE A 43 0.70 4.26 3.85
N GLU A 44 -0.40 4.64 4.50
CA GLU A 44 -0.43 5.82 5.37
C GLU A 44 -0.12 5.48 6.84
N LYS A 45 -0.42 4.26 7.30
CA LYS A 45 -0.33 3.89 8.72
C LYS A 45 0.67 2.77 9.01
N ILE A 46 0.93 1.88 8.06
CA ILE A 46 1.75 0.69 8.31
C ILE A 46 3.15 0.84 7.73
N VAL A 47 3.24 0.95 6.40
CA VAL A 47 4.51 0.92 5.67
C VAL A 47 5.52 1.92 6.25
N PRO A 48 5.20 3.22 6.44
CA PRO A 48 6.19 4.20 6.88
C PRO A 48 6.78 3.95 8.28
N PHE A 49 6.11 3.15 9.11
CA PHE A 49 6.40 3.03 10.55
C PHE A 49 6.78 1.62 11.00
N TYR A 50 6.31 0.58 10.31
CA TYR A 50 6.38 -0.81 10.80
C TYR A 50 7.02 -1.80 9.84
N THR A 51 7.41 -1.37 8.64
CA THR A 51 8.00 -2.25 7.63
C THR A 51 9.47 -1.97 7.43
N ASN A 52 10.20 -2.98 6.95
CA ASN A 52 11.60 -2.82 6.59
C ASN A 52 11.74 -1.73 5.52
N PHE A 53 12.65 -0.79 5.75
CA PHE A 53 12.91 0.33 4.85
C PHE A 53 11.72 1.28 4.57
N GLY A 54 10.56 1.08 5.19
CA GLY A 54 9.39 1.90 4.96
C GLY A 54 9.60 3.37 5.32
N THR A 55 10.28 3.65 6.44
CA THR A 55 10.66 5.02 6.83
C THR A 55 11.62 5.67 5.82
N LEU A 56 12.46 4.88 5.15
CA LEU A 56 13.44 5.38 4.18
C LEU A 56 12.82 5.65 2.81
N TYR A 57 12.03 4.70 2.29
CA TYR A 57 11.51 4.76 0.92
C TYR A 57 10.07 5.24 0.82
N PHE A 58 9.29 5.19 1.88
CA PHE A 58 7.89 5.63 1.87
C PHE A 58 7.56 6.65 2.99
N PRO A 59 8.46 7.58 3.36
CA PRO A 59 8.16 8.57 4.39
C PRO A 59 7.00 9.45 3.94
N ASN A 60 6.13 9.86 4.87
CA ASN A 60 5.01 10.78 4.62
C ASN A 60 4.16 10.40 3.39
N THR A 61 4.00 9.10 3.14
CA THR A 61 3.22 8.62 1.99
C THR A 61 1.74 8.96 2.19
N THR A 62 1.12 9.44 1.11
CA THR A 62 -0.32 9.71 1.05
C THR A 62 -0.94 8.88 -0.06
N VAL A 63 -2.18 8.45 0.16
CA VAL A 63 -2.95 7.66 -0.81
C VAL A 63 -4.29 8.34 -1.10
N THR A 64 -4.50 8.68 -2.36
CA THR A 64 -5.78 9.18 -2.88
C THR A 64 -6.54 8.03 -3.53
N ILE A 65 -7.76 7.77 -3.05
CA ILE A 65 -8.66 6.81 -3.67
C ILE A 65 -9.43 7.56 -4.75
N VAL A 66 -9.21 7.18 -6.02
CA VAL A 66 -9.90 7.80 -7.17
C VAL A 66 -11.26 7.15 -7.37
N ASN A 67 -11.33 5.83 -7.21
CA ASN A 67 -12.54 5.02 -7.21
C ASN A 67 -12.27 3.67 -6.52
N SER A 68 -13.24 2.76 -6.51
CA SER A 68 -13.17 1.46 -5.82
C SER A 68 -11.96 0.58 -6.21
N THR A 69 -11.36 0.81 -7.38
CA THR A 69 -10.26 -0.01 -7.91
C THR A 69 -9.03 0.80 -8.28
N THR A 70 -9.03 2.12 -8.10
CA THR A 70 -7.92 2.98 -8.54
C THR A 70 -7.43 3.83 -7.39
N VAL A 71 -6.14 3.73 -7.11
CA VAL A 71 -5.46 4.51 -6.07
C VAL A 71 -4.25 5.23 -6.64
N ILE A 72 -3.98 6.41 -6.10
CA ILE A 72 -2.77 7.18 -6.37
C ILE A 72 -1.94 7.18 -5.08
N ILE A 73 -0.76 6.59 -5.13
CA ILE A 73 0.20 6.55 -4.02
C ILE A 73 1.26 7.60 -4.29
N LYS A 74 1.38 8.58 -3.39
CA LYS A 74 2.39 9.64 -3.45
C LYS A 74 3.29 9.56 -2.21
N PRO A 75 4.52 9.03 -2.35
CA PRO A 75 5.49 9.07 -1.26
C PRO A 75 5.96 10.51 -1.02
N GLY A 76 6.41 10.80 0.20
CA GLY A 76 6.99 12.11 0.54
C GLY A 76 8.32 12.38 -0.16
N VAL A 77 9.02 11.32 -0.58
CA VAL A 77 10.21 11.39 -1.44
C VAL A 77 9.98 10.45 -2.63
N PHE A 78 10.10 10.98 -3.84
CA PHE A 78 9.87 10.19 -5.06
C PHE A 78 11.18 9.57 -5.58
N LEU A 79 11.31 8.25 -5.43
CA LEU A 79 12.51 7.47 -5.76
C LEU A 79 12.12 6.25 -6.63
N PRO A 80 11.66 6.46 -7.87
CA PRO A 80 11.11 5.38 -8.71
C PRO A 80 12.08 4.24 -9.01
N GLY A 81 13.38 4.52 -9.05
CA GLY A 81 14.40 3.48 -9.25
C GLY A 81 14.43 2.42 -8.14
N ALA A 82 14.11 2.79 -6.91
CA ALA A 82 14.06 1.89 -5.76
C ALA A 82 12.62 1.43 -5.44
N GLN A 83 11.68 2.38 -5.37
CA GLN A 83 10.31 2.14 -4.93
C GLN A 83 9.55 1.15 -5.82
N LEU A 84 9.79 1.16 -7.14
CA LEU A 84 9.12 0.24 -8.06
C LEU A 84 9.34 -1.23 -7.72
N GLN A 85 10.55 -1.58 -7.28
CA GLN A 85 10.85 -2.95 -6.86
C GLN A 85 10.21 -3.27 -5.51
N LEU A 86 10.19 -2.29 -4.60
CA LEU A 86 9.64 -2.46 -3.25
C LEU A 86 8.13 -2.63 -3.21
N PHE A 87 7.38 -2.10 -4.20
CA PHE A 87 5.94 -2.37 -4.35
C PHE A 87 5.60 -3.85 -4.59
N ALA A 88 6.57 -4.64 -5.04
CA ALA A 88 6.42 -6.08 -5.23
C ALA A 88 7.03 -6.91 -4.08
N ALA A 89 7.58 -6.23 -3.06
CA ALA A 89 8.27 -6.86 -1.94
C ALA A 89 7.30 -6.97 -0.74
N PRO A 90 6.80 -8.17 -0.40
CA PRO A 90 5.76 -8.34 0.63
C PRO A 90 6.26 -8.06 2.05
N ASP A 91 7.56 -8.07 2.29
CA ASP A 91 8.20 -7.67 3.55
C ASP A 91 8.30 -6.14 3.71
N THR A 92 8.23 -5.40 2.61
CA THR A 92 8.33 -3.93 2.58
C THR A 92 6.98 -3.26 2.38
N THR A 93 6.14 -3.77 1.48
CA THR A 93 4.81 -3.21 1.19
C THR A 93 3.69 -4.26 1.24
N PRO A 94 3.53 -4.99 2.37
CA PRO A 94 2.40 -5.89 2.53
C PRO A 94 1.11 -5.09 2.55
N ILE A 95 0.16 -5.42 1.67
CA ILE A 95 -1.21 -4.91 1.82
C ILE A 95 -1.85 -5.65 2.99
N LEU A 96 -2.42 -4.92 3.93
CA LEU A 96 -3.01 -5.46 5.14
C LEU A 96 -4.49 -5.09 5.29
N PRO A 97 -5.30 -5.97 5.91
CA PRO A 97 -6.73 -5.76 6.10
C PRO A 97 -6.98 -4.63 7.11
N LYS A 98 -7.48 -3.49 6.63
CA LYS A 98 -7.85 -2.35 7.48
C LYS A 98 -8.90 -2.76 8.50
N HIS A 99 -9.90 -3.56 8.08
CA HIS A 99 -11.02 -3.94 8.94
C HIS A 99 -10.65 -4.79 10.16
N ILE A 100 -9.46 -5.42 10.16
CA ILE A 100 -8.95 -6.18 11.30
C ILE A 100 -8.03 -5.31 12.16
N LEU A 101 -7.19 -4.49 11.53
CA LEU A 101 -6.08 -3.82 12.20
C LEU A 101 -6.40 -2.40 12.65
N ASP A 102 -7.30 -1.68 11.96
CA ASP A 102 -7.63 -0.30 12.30
C ASP A 102 -8.28 -0.23 13.69
N GLY A 103 -7.72 0.62 14.56
CA GLY A 103 -8.14 0.74 15.96
C GLY A 103 -7.55 -0.29 16.93
N GLN A 104 -6.74 -1.26 16.47
CA GLN A 104 -5.95 -2.10 17.36
C GLN A 104 -4.61 -1.43 17.68
N ASP A 105 -4.20 -1.47 18.94
CA ASP A 105 -2.82 -1.13 19.31
C ASP A 105 -1.93 -2.34 18.99
N PHE A 106 -1.54 -2.50 17.74
CA PHE A 106 -0.69 -3.61 17.28
C PHE A 106 0.73 -3.59 17.90
N LEU A 107 1.09 -2.52 18.61
CA LEU A 107 2.30 -2.44 19.44
C LEU A 107 2.08 -2.87 20.89
N LYS A 108 0.84 -2.93 21.37
CA LYS A 108 0.48 -3.44 22.69
C LYS A 108 -0.31 -4.73 22.56
N SER A 109 0.39 -5.78 22.17
CA SER A 109 -0.11 -7.13 22.38
C SER A 109 0.13 -7.52 23.84
N SER A 110 -0.91 -7.96 24.54
CA SER A 110 -0.78 -8.70 25.80
C SER A 110 -0.42 -10.16 25.48
N PHE A 111 0.84 -10.40 25.15
CA PHE A 111 1.46 -11.71 25.30
C PHE A 111 2.52 -11.64 26.39
#